data_AF-A0ABD6DV03-F1
#
_entry.id   AF-A0ABD6DV03-F1
#
_cell.length_a   1.000
_cell.length_b   1.000
_cell.length_c   1.000
_cell.angle_alpha   90.00
_cell.angle_beta   90.00
_cell.angle_gamma   90.00
#
_symmetry.space_group_name_H-M   'P 1'
#
loop_
_entity.id
_entity.type
_entity.pdbx_description
1 polymer ?
#
loop_
_entity_poly.entity_id
_entity_poly.type
_entity_poly.pdbx_seq_one_letter_code
_entity_poly.pdbx_strand_id
1 'polypeptide(L)'
;MSANSLSDDDDGNPVSVLFLDVRNFTLLLDNYGDEEISEMLDTLFGRVREVVEGHGGVIDKLVGDGIMAVFRGEAPGQHALDAATAVHQHTNGGGDVDPRFGSVNVGIGIATGPVNETTIADIDSTVIGRSVNIAARLEGLCKEYDASILVDEATYQSSSVHDLPDGYIARRIPDQSLRGIRRDLDVFHLCDTTKFSEKYIHLFNEGTREFANQNYEDALNAFTQAYTQDERYMDGALLNHFTNACLERINDDRALFRNPDRYEEHSTIQEQQSVQLLGFIQSATMTRAFDPDHILDVGCGTGKVTERLAERYPDASILGIDSSRSAIAKARTEHSPEHLDIEYKHEKIEKYCPDDEIGRYDLIFSNTAMHWVEGQHEAYANLRKLIDADGLLAVHQGHEGTYKELHQVAVEVLNDFDYDTYFENLNPPQDLIYYNAEEMADLLKQHGFDPIQVNDDTGTAPDTIVDDFAEASLNAYCERLQSESQREIFREQFKQRSHKRLDPDDVTVHRIYVIAVPTEA
;
A
#
# COMPACT_ATOMS: atom_id res chain seq x y z
N MET A 1 53.17 40.41 -6.10
CA MET A 1 52.68 41.30 -5.02
C MET A 1 51.24 41.61 -5.39
N SER A 2 50.20 41.19 -4.68
CA SER A 2 50.02 40.96 -3.25
C SER A 2 49.51 39.55 -2.96
N ALA A 3 50.18 38.87 -2.02
CA ALA A 3 49.60 37.76 -1.29
C ALA A 3 48.48 38.32 -0.42
N ASN A 4 47.24 37.90 -0.65
CA ASN A 4 46.21 37.98 0.38
C ASN A 4 46.36 36.71 1.21
N SER A 5 47.05 36.84 2.33
CA SER A 5 47.13 35.82 3.37
C SER A 5 45.72 35.54 3.87
N LEU A 6 45.19 34.36 3.54
CA LEU A 6 44.06 33.75 4.25
C LEU A 6 44.53 33.54 5.69
N SER A 7 43.97 34.33 6.60
CA SER A 7 44.31 34.38 8.02
C SER A 7 43.85 33.12 8.75
N ASP A 8 44.68 32.68 9.70
CA ASP A 8 44.50 31.60 10.68
C ASP A 8 43.32 31.81 11.67
N ASP A 9 42.12 32.20 11.19
CA ASP A 9 40.96 32.57 12.02
C ASP A 9 39.73 31.65 11.84
N ASP A 10 39.88 30.40 11.37
CA ASP A 10 38.75 29.44 11.35
C ASP A 10 38.67 28.62 12.65
N ASP A 11 38.44 29.35 13.75
CA ASP A 11 38.25 28.84 15.11
C ASP A 11 36.86 28.16 15.22
N GLY A 12 36.69 27.01 14.58
CA GLY A 12 35.49 26.16 14.71
C GLY A 12 34.17 26.79 14.26
N ASN A 13 34.20 27.88 13.49
CA ASN A 13 33.00 28.51 12.96
C ASN A 13 32.37 27.61 11.88
N PRO A 14 31.03 27.48 11.85
CA PRO A 14 30.37 26.65 10.85
C PRO A 14 30.56 27.25 9.45
N VAL A 15 30.73 26.37 8.46
CA VAL A 15 30.77 26.72 7.03
C VAL A 15 29.55 26.07 6.37
N SER A 16 28.92 26.78 5.44
CA SER A 16 27.88 26.21 4.59
C SER A 16 28.47 25.79 3.26
N VAL A 17 28.20 24.54 2.87
CA VAL A 17 28.68 23.94 1.61
C VAL A 17 27.48 23.71 0.72
N LEU A 18 27.56 24.18 -0.51
CA LEU A 18 26.54 24.03 -1.55
C LEU A 18 27.11 23.17 -2.67
N PHE A 19 26.42 22.09 -3.01
CA PHE A 19 26.61 21.36 -4.25
C PHE A 19 25.45 21.63 -5.18
N LEU A 20 25.75 21.89 -6.45
CA LEU A 20 24.78 22.06 -7.52
C LEU A 20 25.13 21.09 -8.64
N ASP A 21 24.12 20.47 -9.25
CA ASP A 21 24.29 19.59 -10.41
C ASP A 21 23.17 19.81 -11.42
N VAL A 22 23.46 19.65 -12.71
CA VAL A 22 22.47 19.79 -13.79
C VAL A 22 21.59 18.54 -13.87
N ARG A 23 20.27 18.72 -13.89
CA ARG A 23 19.34 17.60 -14.02
C ARG A 23 19.37 17.03 -15.42
N ASN A 24 19.27 15.70 -15.51
CA ASN A 24 19.19 14.98 -16.78
C ASN A 24 20.35 15.30 -17.74
N PHE A 25 21.54 15.63 -17.21
CA PHE A 25 22.68 16.03 -18.03
C PHE A 25 23.12 14.96 -19.04
N THR A 26 23.04 13.68 -18.69
CA THR A 26 23.29 12.58 -19.64
C THR A 26 22.37 12.65 -20.86
N LEU A 27 21.09 13.00 -20.67
CA LEU A 27 20.15 13.19 -21.79
C LEU A 27 20.51 14.43 -22.63
N LEU A 28 21.11 15.47 -22.03
CA LEU A 28 21.62 16.61 -22.79
C LEU A 28 22.82 16.19 -23.66
N LEU A 29 23.77 15.42 -23.12
CA LEU A 29 24.92 14.92 -23.88
C LEU A 29 24.51 14.03 -25.07
N ASP A 30 23.43 13.25 -24.93
CA ASP A 30 22.93 12.39 -26.02
C ASP A 30 22.26 13.17 -27.15
N ASN A 31 21.80 14.40 -26.89
CA ASN A 31 20.98 15.20 -27.82
C ASN A 31 21.72 16.39 -28.45
N TYR A 32 22.83 16.85 -27.86
CA TYR A 32 23.58 18.03 -28.29
C TYR A 32 25.07 17.75 -28.40
N GLY A 33 25.79 18.50 -29.25
CA GLY A 33 27.23 18.35 -29.42
C GLY A 33 28.06 18.97 -28.28
N ASP A 34 29.30 18.53 -28.13
CA ASP A 34 30.23 18.99 -27.09
C ASP A 34 30.39 20.52 -27.02
N GLU A 35 30.43 21.19 -28.18
CA GLU A 35 30.52 22.67 -28.25
C GLU A 35 29.25 23.34 -27.71
N GLU A 36 28.07 22.80 -28.03
CA GLU A 36 26.78 23.33 -27.58
C GLU A 36 26.61 23.13 -26.07
N ILE A 37 27.01 21.97 -25.56
CA ILE A 37 27.00 21.67 -24.12
C ILE A 37 27.97 22.57 -23.36
N SER A 38 29.16 22.81 -23.91
CA SER A 38 30.15 23.72 -23.29
C SER A 38 29.61 25.14 -23.20
N GLU A 39 28.98 25.66 -24.26
CA GLU A 39 28.34 26.98 -24.29
C GLU A 39 27.19 27.10 -23.28
N MET A 40 26.37 26.06 -23.16
CA MET A 40 25.29 25.97 -22.17
C MET A 40 25.86 26.03 -20.74
N LEU A 41 26.89 25.23 -20.44
CA LEU A 41 27.52 25.19 -19.11
C LEU A 41 28.21 26.50 -18.77
N ASP A 42 28.93 27.12 -19.71
CA ASP A 42 29.56 28.44 -19.49
C ASP A 42 28.52 29.51 -19.14
N THR A 43 27.37 29.49 -19.82
CA THR A 43 26.26 30.42 -19.56
C THR A 43 25.65 30.18 -18.18
N LEU A 44 25.29 28.92 -17.88
CA LEU A 44 24.71 28.53 -16.59
C LEU A 44 25.66 28.81 -15.43
N PHE A 45 26.90 28.34 -15.51
CA PHE A 45 27.88 28.47 -14.44
C PHE A 45 28.40 29.89 -14.28
N GLY A 46 28.45 30.68 -15.35
CA GLY A 46 28.69 32.12 -15.28
C GLY A 46 27.66 32.81 -14.40
N ARG A 47 26.37 32.48 -14.61
CA ARG A 47 25.29 33.02 -13.79
C ARG A 47 25.30 32.49 -12.35
N VAL A 48 25.51 31.18 -12.16
CA VAL A 48 25.63 30.59 -10.82
C VAL A 48 26.77 31.25 -10.04
N ARG A 49 27.93 31.48 -10.66
CA ARG A 49 29.05 32.20 -10.04
C ARG A 49 28.65 33.60 -9.59
N GLU A 50 28.02 34.39 -10.47
CA GLU A 50 27.58 35.75 -10.14
C GLU A 50 26.65 35.76 -8.92
N VAL A 51 25.69 34.83 -8.87
CA VAL A 51 24.75 34.71 -7.75
C VAL A 51 25.46 34.27 -6.47
N VAL A 52 26.34 33.26 -6.52
CA VAL A 52 27.08 32.77 -5.36
C VAL A 52 27.98 33.85 -4.78
N GLU A 53 28.78 34.53 -5.62
CA GLU A 53 29.68 35.61 -5.20
C GLU A 53 28.89 36.82 -4.67
N GLY A 54 27.73 37.14 -5.28
CA GLY A 54 26.84 38.20 -4.84
C GLY A 54 26.26 38.00 -3.43
N HIS A 55 26.17 36.75 -2.96
CA HIS A 55 25.75 36.39 -1.60
C HIS A 55 26.95 36.02 -0.70
N GLY A 56 28.18 36.41 -1.07
CA GLY A 56 29.36 36.21 -0.22
C GLY A 56 29.91 34.78 -0.21
N GLY A 57 29.44 33.93 -1.12
CA GLY A 57 30.01 32.61 -1.35
C GLY A 57 31.21 32.63 -2.30
N VAL A 58 31.96 31.54 -2.32
CA VAL A 58 33.10 31.34 -3.23
C VAL A 58 32.93 30.00 -3.93
N ILE A 59 33.12 29.98 -5.25
CA ILE A 59 33.20 28.72 -6.01
C ILE A 59 34.52 28.03 -5.65
N ASP A 60 34.42 26.86 -5.00
CA ASP A 60 35.59 26.06 -4.61
C ASP A 60 36.13 25.31 -5.83
N LYS A 61 35.26 24.58 -6.54
CA LYS A 61 35.61 23.87 -7.78
C LYS A 61 34.40 23.49 -8.63
N LEU A 62 34.69 23.10 -9.88
CA LEU A 62 33.78 22.38 -10.75
C LEU A 62 33.93 20.87 -10.54
N VAL A 63 32.82 20.14 -10.55
CA VAL A 63 32.77 18.68 -10.39
C VAL A 63 31.92 18.10 -11.50
N GLY A 64 32.53 17.83 -12.66
CA GLY A 64 31.78 17.40 -13.85
C GLY A 64 30.84 18.51 -14.35
N ASP A 65 29.55 18.20 -14.40
CA ASP A 65 28.42 19.10 -14.68
C ASP A 65 27.84 19.77 -13.42
N GLY A 66 28.58 19.71 -12.31
CA GLY A 66 28.23 20.35 -11.06
C GLY A 66 29.23 21.38 -10.56
N ILE A 67 28.80 22.13 -9.55
CA ILE A 67 29.55 23.15 -8.84
C ILE A 67 29.60 22.80 -7.35
N MET A 68 30.74 23.04 -6.73
CA MET A 68 30.87 23.13 -5.27
C MET A 68 31.18 24.57 -4.87
N ALA A 69 30.39 25.12 -3.96
CA ALA A 69 30.57 26.45 -3.39
C ALA A 69 30.61 26.41 -1.87
N VAL A 70 31.30 27.38 -1.27
CA VAL A 70 31.45 27.52 0.19
C VAL A 70 31.08 28.92 0.64
N PHE A 71 30.38 29.00 1.77
CA PHE A 71 29.95 30.25 2.40
C PHE A 71 30.49 30.29 3.82
N ARG A 72 31.09 31.44 4.18
CA ARG A 72 31.80 31.67 5.44
C ARG A 72 31.33 32.96 6.09
N GLY A 73 31.74 33.17 7.34
CA GLY A 73 31.45 34.39 8.09
C GLY A 73 30.16 34.29 8.89
N GLU A 74 29.47 35.42 9.08
CA GLU A 74 28.18 35.45 9.78
C GLU A 74 27.08 34.82 8.92
N ALA A 75 26.20 34.04 9.56
CA ALA A 75 25.04 33.39 8.93
C ALA A 75 25.32 32.67 7.58
N PRO A 76 26.36 31.82 7.48
CA PRO A 76 26.79 31.23 6.21
C PRO A 76 25.71 30.34 5.59
N GLY A 77 24.85 29.72 6.41
CA GLY A 77 23.73 28.94 5.91
C GLY A 77 22.64 29.81 5.27
N GLN A 78 22.32 30.99 5.81
CA GLN A 78 21.38 31.93 5.19
C GLN A 78 21.89 32.40 3.83
N HIS A 79 23.15 32.80 3.73
CA HIS A 79 23.75 33.21 2.46
C HIS A 79 23.69 32.10 1.39
N ALA A 80 23.90 30.84 1.81
CA ALA A 80 23.77 29.70 0.91
C ALA A 80 22.32 29.46 0.46
N LEU A 81 21.33 29.66 1.35
CA LEU A 81 19.90 29.58 1.03
C LEU A 81 19.48 30.67 0.03
N ASP A 82 19.92 31.91 0.26
CA ASP A 82 19.63 33.05 -0.62
C ASP A 82 20.23 32.82 -2.01
N ALA A 83 21.48 32.33 -2.08
CA ALA A 83 22.12 31.98 -3.34
C ALA A 83 21.39 30.84 -4.06
N ALA A 84 21.04 29.76 -3.35
CA ALA A 84 20.38 28.60 -3.95
C ALA A 84 18.99 28.93 -4.50
N THR A 85 18.21 29.71 -3.75
CA THR A 85 16.86 30.13 -4.17
C THR A 85 16.91 31.10 -5.34
N ALA A 86 17.88 32.01 -5.39
CA ALA A 86 18.12 32.90 -6.53
C ALA A 86 18.55 32.14 -7.78
N VAL A 87 19.44 31.14 -7.65
CA VAL A 87 19.81 30.24 -8.76
C VAL A 87 18.57 29.48 -9.27
N HIS A 88 17.81 28.86 -8.37
CA HIS A 88 16.61 28.10 -8.75
C HIS A 88 15.55 28.97 -9.44
N GLN A 89 15.28 30.18 -8.92
CA GLN A 89 14.35 31.12 -9.56
C GLN A 89 14.81 31.50 -10.96
N HIS A 90 16.12 31.75 -11.14
CA HIS A 90 16.66 32.09 -12.45
C HIS A 90 16.51 30.93 -13.44
N THR A 91 16.86 29.70 -13.05
CA THR A 91 16.75 28.52 -13.93
C THR A 91 15.29 28.15 -14.22
N ASN A 92 14.40 28.27 -13.24
CA ASN A 92 12.97 27.94 -13.39
C ASN A 92 12.20 29.02 -14.16
N GLY A 93 12.66 30.28 -14.12
CA GLY A 93 12.06 31.43 -14.81
C GLY A 93 12.42 31.57 -16.29
N GLY A 94 13.10 30.59 -16.89
CA GLY A 94 13.51 30.59 -18.30
C GLY A 94 14.98 30.92 -18.55
N GLY A 95 15.73 31.34 -17.51
CA GLY A 95 17.18 31.51 -17.52
C GLY A 95 17.78 32.36 -18.65
N ASP A 96 19.12 32.45 -18.66
CA ASP A 96 19.89 33.01 -19.78
C ASP A 96 20.35 31.92 -20.77
N VAL A 97 20.09 30.65 -20.46
CA VAL A 97 20.46 29.49 -21.28
C VAL A 97 19.60 29.47 -22.55
N ASP A 98 20.20 29.10 -23.69
CA ASP A 98 19.50 29.03 -24.97
C ASP A 98 18.25 28.13 -24.88
N PRO A 99 17.05 28.63 -25.26
CA PRO A 99 15.80 27.85 -25.23
C PRO A 99 15.85 26.54 -26.01
N ARG A 100 16.80 26.35 -26.92
CA ARG A 100 17.01 25.08 -27.66
C ARG A 100 17.22 23.88 -26.73
N PHE A 101 17.72 24.10 -25.51
CA PHE A 101 17.96 23.05 -24.50
C PHE A 101 16.70 22.73 -23.67
N GLY A 102 15.60 23.44 -23.89
CA GLY A 102 14.42 23.34 -23.04
C GLY A 102 14.66 23.88 -21.63
N SER A 103 13.92 23.36 -20.64
CA SER A 103 14.09 23.75 -19.24
C SER A 103 15.30 23.05 -18.62
N VAL A 104 16.37 23.80 -18.38
CA VAL A 104 17.55 23.31 -17.66
C VAL A 104 17.33 23.47 -16.16
N ASN A 105 16.97 22.37 -15.50
CA ASN A 105 16.78 22.32 -14.06
C ASN A 105 18.09 21.97 -13.35
N VAL A 106 18.21 22.39 -12.09
CA VAL A 106 19.36 22.05 -11.23
C VAL A 106 18.88 21.38 -9.94
N GLY A 107 19.74 20.54 -9.37
CA GLY A 107 19.58 20.00 -8.01
C GLY A 107 20.61 20.65 -7.10
N ILE A 108 20.18 21.15 -5.95
CA ILE A 108 21.04 21.85 -5.00
C ILE A 108 20.98 21.16 -3.63
N GLY A 109 22.14 20.75 -3.11
CA GLY A 109 22.29 20.19 -1.77
C GLY A 109 23.11 21.13 -0.89
N ILE A 110 22.60 21.47 0.30
CA ILE A 110 23.28 22.39 1.23
C ILE A 110 23.43 21.76 2.62
N ALA A 111 24.62 21.87 3.20
CA ALA A 111 24.84 21.48 4.59
C ALA A 111 25.74 22.47 5.33
N THR A 112 25.38 22.77 6.57
CA THR A 112 26.09 23.73 7.42
C THR A 112 26.72 23.02 8.60
N GLY A 113 28.01 23.24 8.83
CA GLY A 113 28.68 22.70 10.01
C GLY A 113 30.20 22.80 9.94
N PRO A 114 30.92 22.09 10.83
CA PRO A 114 32.37 22.18 10.87
C PRO A 114 33.00 21.53 9.63
N VAL A 115 33.96 22.23 9.05
CA VAL A 115 34.82 21.74 7.98
C VAL A 115 36.28 21.97 8.36
N ASN A 116 37.18 21.14 7.81
CA ASN A 116 38.61 21.37 7.90
C ASN A 116 39.09 21.85 6.54
N GLU A 117 39.82 22.97 6.52
CA GLU A 117 40.60 23.33 5.34
C GLU A 117 41.85 22.47 5.27
N THR A 118 42.14 21.94 4.09
CA THR A 118 43.37 21.20 3.88
C THR A 118 43.87 21.33 2.45
N THR A 119 45.20 21.32 2.32
CA THR A 119 45.88 21.12 1.03
C THR A 119 46.34 19.67 1.00
N ILE A 120 45.72 18.86 0.14
CA ILE A 120 46.13 17.45 -0.04
C ILE A 120 47.02 17.38 -1.28
N ALA A 121 48.21 16.80 -1.11
CA ALA A 121 49.15 16.51 -2.20
C ALA A 121 49.61 17.73 -3.02
N ASP A 122 49.70 18.92 -2.41
CA ASP A 122 50.05 20.20 -3.07
C ASP A 122 49.10 20.59 -4.23
N ILE A 123 47.87 20.06 -4.22
CA ILE A 123 46.79 20.44 -5.14
C ILE A 123 45.84 21.37 -4.36
N ASP A 124 45.37 22.44 -5.00
CA ASP A 124 44.53 23.54 -4.49
C ASP A 124 43.81 23.28 -3.16
N SER A 125 43.95 24.22 -2.22
CA SER A 125 43.28 24.15 -0.90
C SER A 125 41.78 23.98 -1.06
N THR A 126 41.18 23.03 -0.33
CA THR A 126 39.74 22.74 -0.39
C THR A 126 39.21 22.41 1.01
N VAL A 127 37.90 22.50 1.19
CA VAL A 127 37.23 22.08 2.43
C VAL A 127 36.95 20.58 2.42
N ILE A 128 37.26 19.93 3.54
CA ILE A 128 36.93 18.52 3.77
C ILE A 128 36.23 18.41 5.11
N GLY A 129 35.12 17.70 5.14
CA GLY A 129 34.39 17.53 6.38
C GLY A 129 33.11 16.74 6.22
N ARG A 130 32.45 16.51 7.35
CA ARG A 130 31.16 15.84 7.36
C ARG A 130 30.11 16.63 6.58
N SER A 131 30.09 17.95 6.70
CA SER A 131 29.15 18.82 5.99
C SER A 131 29.33 18.76 4.48
N VAL A 132 30.57 18.66 3.98
CA VAL A 132 30.84 18.47 2.54
C VAL A 132 30.19 17.19 2.03
N ASN A 133 30.34 16.08 2.77
CA ASN A 133 29.73 14.81 2.41
C ASN A 133 28.20 14.84 2.51
N ILE A 134 27.63 15.53 3.51
CA ILE A 134 26.18 15.69 3.62
C ILE A 134 25.66 16.48 2.42
N ALA A 135 26.23 17.66 2.12
CA ALA A 135 25.79 18.51 1.01
C ALA A 135 25.81 17.77 -0.34
N ALA A 136 26.89 17.05 -0.65
CA ALA A 136 26.98 16.24 -1.87
C ALA A 136 25.94 15.11 -1.92
N ARG A 137 25.56 14.54 -0.77
CA ARG A 137 24.52 13.49 -0.70
C ARG A 137 23.13 14.08 -0.82
N LEU A 138 22.89 15.26 -0.27
CA LEU A 138 21.64 15.99 -0.44
C LEU A 138 21.41 16.38 -1.89
N GLU A 139 22.43 16.86 -2.59
CA GLU A 139 22.35 17.11 -4.05
C GLU A 139 21.93 15.83 -4.78
N GLY A 140 22.61 14.72 -4.52
CA GLY A 140 22.26 13.44 -5.14
C GLY A 140 20.82 13.01 -4.80
N LEU A 141 20.38 13.21 -3.57
CA LEU A 141 19.03 12.89 -3.10
C LEU A 141 17.97 13.78 -3.77
N CYS A 142 18.33 14.97 -4.23
CA CYS A 142 17.43 15.79 -5.03
C CYS A 142 16.94 14.97 -6.23
N LYS A 143 17.78 14.12 -6.87
CA LYS A 143 17.39 13.33 -8.07
C LYS A 143 16.28 12.33 -7.72
N GLU A 144 16.39 11.69 -6.57
CA GLU A 144 15.45 10.68 -6.09
C GLU A 144 14.09 11.29 -5.74
N TYR A 145 14.08 12.50 -5.19
CA TYR A 145 12.84 13.16 -4.71
C TYR A 145 12.25 14.18 -5.65
N ASP A 146 12.81 14.30 -6.86
CA ASP A 146 12.50 15.38 -7.81
C ASP A 146 12.44 16.76 -7.13
N ALA A 147 13.38 16.99 -6.21
CA ALA A 147 13.46 18.21 -5.41
C ALA A 147 14.44 19.18 -6.06
N SER A 148 14.21 20.50 -5.96
CA SER A 148 15.17 21.47 -6.47
C SER A 148 16.28 21.76 -5.47
N ILE A 149 15.92 21.94 -4.19
CA ILE A 149 16.84 22.36 -3.13
C ILE A 149 16.60 21.54 -1.87
N LEU A 150 17.56 20.71 -1.47
CA LEU A 150 17.54 19.96 -0.22
C LEU A 150 18.61 20.49 0.74
N VAL A 151 18.24 20.71 1.99
CA VAL A 151 19.14 21.23 3.02
C VAL A 151 19.10 20.37 4.29
N ASP A 152 20.22 20.32 5.01
CA ASP A 152 20.24 19.69 6.33
C ASP A 152 19.58 20.56 7.41
N GLU A 153 19.27 19.94 8.55
CA GLU A 153 18.68 20.63 9.69
C GLU A 153 19.51 21.83 10.15
N ALA A 154 20.84 21.73 10.17
CA ALA A 154 21.70 22.82 10.61
C ALA A 154 21.59 24.06 9.69
N THR A 155 21.52 23.85 8.37
CA THR A 155 21.27 24.93 7.41
C THR A 155 19.87 25.50 7.60
N TYR A 156 18.86 24.66 7.73
CA TYR A 156 17.48 25.11 7.95
C TYR A 156 17.34 25.96 9.22
N GLN A 157 17.95 25.53 10.33
CA GLN A 157 17.96 26.24 11.61
C GLN A 157 18.89 27.47 11.64
N SER A 158 19.80 27.59 10.67
CA SER A 158 20.68 28.76 10.55
C SER A 158 19.94 29.98 9.98
N SER A 159 18.83 29.75 9.28
CA SER A 159 17.86 30.82 9.06
C SER A 159 17.25 31.18 10.40
N SER A 160 17.28 32.45 10.77
CA SER A 160 16.38 32.94 11.81
C SER A 160 14.99 32.45 11.43
N VAL A 161 14.35 31.70 12.34
CA VAL A 161 13.22 30.75 12.18
C VAL A 161 11.98 31.27 11.40
N HIS A 162 12.04 32.47 10.81
CA HIS A 162 10.99 33.15 10.05
C HIS A 162 11.39 33.73 8.67
N ASP A 163 12.65 33.65 8.20
CA ASP A 163 13.07 34.30 6.93
C ASP A 163 13.62 33.31 5.89
N LEU A 164 12.80 32.34 5.46
CA LEU A 164 13.07 31.72 4.16
C LEU A 164 12.92 32.78 3.06
N PRO A 165 13.72 32.71 1.97
CA PRO A 165 13.57 33.63 0.85
C PRO A 165 12.12 33.69 0.33
N ASP A 166 11.66 34.89 -0.03
CA ASP A 166 10.30 35.12 -0.51
C ASP A 166 9.92 34.14 -1.63
N GLY A 167 8.75 33.53 -1.50
CA GLY A 167 8.26 32.53 -2.46
C GLY A 167 8.73 31.10 -2.18
N TYR A 168 9.33 30.82 -1.02
CA TYR A 168 9.69 29.46 -0.61
C TYR A 168 9.10 29.08 0.75
N ILE A 169 8.79 27.79 0.89
CA ILE A 169 8.34 27.17 2.13
C ILE A 169 9.05 25.82 2.32
N ALA A 170 9.40 25.48 3.56
CA ALA A 170 10.10 24.23 3.85
C ALA A 170 9.14 23.06 4.05
N ARG A 171 9.44 21.94 3.38
CA ARG A 171 8.86 20.63 3.61
C ARG A 171 9.88 19.73 4.29
N ARG A 172 9.58 19.21 5.48
CA ARG A 172 10.46 18.31 6.22
C ARG A 172 10.37 16.89 5.66
N ILE A 173 11.50 16.23 5.57
CA ILE A 173 11.69 14.84 5.13
C ILE A 173 12.49 14.12 6.22
N PRO A 174 11.81 13.41 7.14
CA PRO A 174 12.48 12.82 8.30
C PRO A 174 13.30 11.57 7.95
N ASP A 175 14.18 11.21 8.88
CA ASP A 175 14.88 9.92 8.98
C ASP A 175 15.61 9.46 7.70
N GLN A 176 16.31 10.39 7.05
CA GLN A 176 17.04 10.11 5.81
C GLN A 176 18.37 9.42 6.06
N SER A 177 18.48 8.16 5.62
CA SER A 177 19.72 7.38 5.64
C SER A 177 20.64 7.73 4.47
N LEU A 178 21.60 8.64 4.70
CA LEU A 178 22.58 9.01 3.67
C LEU A 178 23.77 8.04 3.67
N ARG A 179 24.14 7.53 2.49
CA ARG A 179 25.26 6.58 2.32
C ARG A 179 26.55 7.10 2.96
N GLY A 180 27.08 6.34 3.92
CA GLY A 180 28.32 6.64 4.64
C GLY A 180 28.14 7.53 5.88
N ILE A 181 26.91 7.89 6.22
CA ILE A 181 26.55 8.66 7.42
C ILE A 181 25.88 7.71 8.41
N ARG A 182 26.39 7.67 9.65
CA ARG A 182 25.98 6.68 10.67
C ARG A 182 24.62 6.93 11.33
N ARG A 183 24.07 8.13 11.17
CA ARG A 183 22.79 8.53 11.77
C ARG A 183 21.89 9.02 10.66
N ASP A 184 20.61 8.75 10.81
CA ASP A 184 19.59 9.36 9.98
C ASP A 184 19.50 10.85 10.29
N LEU A 185 19.07 11.62 9.29
CA LEU A 185 19.02 13.07 9.35
C LEU A 185 17.65 13.56 8.91
N ASP A 186 17.16 14.61 9.56
CA ASP A 186 16.09 15.42 8.99
C ASP A 186 16.65 16.23 7.81
N VAL A 187 15.98 16.11 6.68
CA VAL A 187 16.25 16.87 5.46
C VAL A 187 15.08 17.80 5.19
N PHE A 188 15.34 18.99 4.67
CA PHE A 188 14.31 19.97 4.35
C PHE A 188 14.37 20.29 2.86
N HIS A 189 13.23 20.12 2.18
CA HIS A 189 13.04 20.59 0.82
C HIS A 189 12.52 22.02 0.85
N LEU A 190 13.22 22.95 0.21
CA LEU A 190 12.73 24.30 0.00
C LEU A 190 11.85 24.32 -1.24
N CYS A 191 10.55 24.33 -1.00
CA CYS A 191 9.53 24.27 -2.03
C CYS A 191 9.20 25.67 -2.54
N ASP A 192 9.31 25.86 -3.85
CA ASP A 192 8.81 27.06 -4.55
C ASP A 192 7.29 27.13 -4.45
N THR A 193 6.74 28.23 -3.90
CA THR A 193 5.31 28.40 -3.66
C THR A 193 4.50 28.63 -4.95
N THR A 194 5.17 28.91 -6.07
CA THR A 194 4.52 28.90 -7.39
C THR A 194 4.22 27.48 -7.87
N LYS A 195 5.00 26.49 -7.39
CA LYS A 195 4.82 25.06 -7.66
C LYS A 195 3.97 24.37 -6.59
N PHE A 196 4.22 24.64 -5.31
CA PHE A 196 3.55 23.96 -4.20
C PHE A 196 2.73 24.95 -3.35
N SER A 197 1.44 24.69 -3.16
CA SER A 197 0.63 25.53 -2.26
C SER A 197 1.07 25.42 -0.80
N GLU A 198 0.98 26.50 -0.02
CA GLU A 198 1.27 26.46 1.41
C GLU A 198 0.43 25.40 2.14
N LYS A 199 -0.82 25.22 1.71
CA LYS A 199 -1.73 24.21 2.27
C LYS A 199 -1.23 22.78 2.01
N TYR A 200 -0.74 22.49 0.81
CA TYR A 200 -0.11 21.20 0.50
C TYR A 200 1.07 20.94 1.45
N ILE A 201 1.93 21.94 1.64
CA ILE A 201 3.14 21.80 2.46
C ILE A 201 2.79 21.63 3.94
N HIS A 202 1.79 22.36 4.43
CA HIS A 202 1.28 22.17 5.79
C HIS A 202 0.78 20.74 6.00
N LEU A 203 -0.08 20.24 5.11
CA LEU A 203 -0.63 18.88 5.19
C LEU A 203 0.47 17.81 5.08
N PHE A 204 1.48 18.02 4.24
CA PHE A 204 2.62 17.11 4.16
C PHE A 204 3.45 17.08 5.45
N ASN A 205 3.74 18.25 6.02
CA ASN A 205 4.46 18.35 7.28
C ASN A 205 3.66 17.77 8.45
N GLU A 206 2.33 17.91 8.44
CA GLU A 206 1.43 17.23 9.36
C GLU A 206 1.52 15.71 9.19
N GLY A 207 1.43 15.20 7.95
CA GLY A 207 1.55 13.78 7.66
C GLY A 207 2.87 13.17 8.11
N THR A 208 4.00 13.83 7.84
CA THR A 208 5.32 13.34 8.30
C THR A 208 5.48 13.42 9.82
N ARG A 209 4.85 14.40 10.49
CA ARG A 209 4.82 14.46 11.96
C ARG A 209 4.05 13.28 12.54
N GLU A 210 2.86 13.00 12.02
CA GLU A 210 2.06 11.87 12.49
C GLU A 210 2.71 10.52 12.15
N PHE A 211 3.37 10.42 11.00
CA PHE A 211 4.17 9.26 10.62
C PHE A 211 5.29 8.98 11.64
N ALA A 212 6.02 10.02 12.05
CA ALA A 212 7.06 9.90 13.08
C ALA A 212 6.49 9.54 14.46
N ASN A 213 5.27 10.00 14.78
CA ASN A 213 4.53 9.62 15.98
C ASN A 213 3.94 8.20 15.92
N GLN A 214 4.11 7.48 14.79
CA GLN A 214 3.51 6.18 14.52
C GLN A 214 1.97 6.20 14.41
N ASN A 215 1.38 7.37 14.20
CA ASN A 215 -0.05 7.56 13.95
C ASN A 215 -0.32 7.42 12.44
N TYR A 216 -0.14 6.22 11.89
CA TYR A 216 -0.08 6.03 10.43
C TYR A 216 -1.39 6.36 9.69
N GLU A 217 -2.55 6.20 10.34
CA GLU A 217 -3.85 6.56 9.75
C GLU A 217 -4.04 8.07 9.62
N ASP A 218 -3.70 8.83 10.68
CA ASP A 218 -3.72 10.29 10.66
C ASP A 218 -2.69 10.83 9.66
N ALA A 219 -1.52 10.19 9.59
CA ALA A 219 -0.50 10.48 8.59
C ALA A 219 -1.02 10.26 7.16
N LEU A 220 -1.65 9.12 6.89
CA LEU A 220 -2.25 8.79 5.60
C LEU A 220 -3.36 9.77 5.22
N ASN A 221 -4.22 10.16 6.16
CA ASN A 221 -5.27 11.14 5.94
C ASN A 221 -4.67 12.51 5.55
N ALA A 222 -3.65 12.98 6.28
CA ALA A 222 -2.96 14.22 5.95
C ALA A 222 -2.29 14.18 4.57
N PHE A 223 -1.61 13.08 4.22
CA PHE A 223 -1.01 12.88 2.90
C PHE A 223 -2.07 12.83 1.77
N THR A 224 -3.19 12.16 2.00
CA THR A 224 -4.31 12.10 1.04
C THR A 224 -4.93 13.48 0.85
N GLN A 225 -5.13 14.24 1.93
CA GLN A 225 -5.60 15.61 1.83
C GLN A 225 -4.60 16.48 1.07
N ALA A 226 -3.28 16.31 1.30
CA ALA A 226 -2.25 17.02 0.54
C ALA A 226 -2.38 16.70 -0.97
N TYR A 227 -2.56 15.44 -1.34
CA TYR A 227 -2.78 15.00 -2.72
C TYR A 227 -3.93 15.75 -3.41
N THR A 228 -5.04 15.96 -2.71
CA THR A 228 -6.22 16.66 -3.26
C THR A 228 -6.07 18.17 -3.39
N GLN A 229 -5.01 18.78 -2.86
CA GLN A 229 -4.83 20.25 -2.92
C GLN A 229 -4.19 20.73 -4.22
N ASP A 230 -3.52 19.88 -5.00
CA ASP A 230 -2.84 20.33 -6.22
C ASP A 230 -2.83 19.24 -7.31
N GLU A 231 -3.85 19.27 -8.18
CA GLU A 231 -4.00 18.33 -9.32
C GLU A 231 -2.81 18.38 -10.31
N ARG A 232 -1.96 19.42 -10.24
CA ARG A 232 -0.83 19.60 -11.17
C ARG A 232 0.37 18.69 -10.87
N TYR A 233 0.40 18.03 -9.71
CA TYR A 233 1.55 17.24 -9.25
C TYR A 233 1.16 15.91 -8.62
N MET A 234 0.34 15.13 -9.35
CA MET A 234 0.03 13.74 -8.99
C MET A 234 1.27 12.82 -8.88
N ASP A 235 2.45 13.28 -9.30
CA ASP A 235 3.72 12.54 -9.34
C ASP A 235 4.70 12.92 -8.22
N GLY A 236 4.19 13.28 -7.05
CA GLY A 236 5.04 13.52 -5.89
C GLY A 236 5.69 12.21 -5.42
N ALA A 237 6.84 11.82 -5.98
CA ALA A 237 7.59 10.62 -5.59
C ALA A 237 7.74 10.52 -4.07
N LEU A 238 7.93 11.66 -3.40
CA LEU A 238 8.01 11.76 -1.95
C LEU A 238 6.66 11.55 -1.24
N LEU A 239 5.57 12.10 -1.75
CA LEU A 239 4.22 11.88 -1.20
C LEU A 239 3.81 10.43 -1.36
N ASN A 240 4.09 9.83 -2.51
CA ASN A 240 3.86 8.41 -2.78
C ASN A 240 4.73 7.53 -1.87
N HIS A 241 6.00 7.88 -1.66
CA HIS A 241 6.88 7.18 -0.72
C HIS A 241 6.28 7.12 0.68
N PHE A 242 5.86 8.25 1.26
CA PHE A 242 5.28 8.26 2.61
C PHE A 242 3.87 7.65 2.66
N THR A 243 3.06 7.83 1.62
CA THR A 243 1.73 7.22 1.52
C THR A 243 1.84 5.70 1.49
N ASN A 244 2.75 5.16 0.66
CA ASN A 244 3.04 3.73 0.61
C ASN A 244 3.62 3.22 1.93
N ALA A 245 4.53 3.97 2.55
CA ALA A 245 5.09 3.60 3.85
C ALA A 245 4.05 3.60 4.97
N CYS A 246 3.06 4.52 4.94
CA CYS A 246 1.89 4.48 5.81
C CYS A 246 1.06 3.25 5.52
N LEU A 247 0.71 3.02 4.25
CA LEU A 247 -0.09 1.86 3.84
C LEU A 247 0.57 0.55 4.23
N GLU A 248 1.88 0.37 4.03
CA GLU A 248 2.63 -0.81 4.47
C GLU A 248 2.53 -1.03 5.98
N ARG A 249 2.71 0.02 6.79
CA ARG A 249 2.67 -0.07 8.26
C ARG A 249 1.25 -0.25 8.79
N ILE A 250 0.29 0.43 8.18
CA ILE A 250 -1.13 0.20 8.39
C ILE A 250 -1.48 -1.23 8.01
N ASN A 251 -0.94 -1.76 6.90
CA ASN A 251 -1.18 -3.13 6.43
C ASN A 251 -0.45 -4.19 7.28
N ASP A 252 0.67 -3.85 7.91
CA ASP A 252 1.36 -4.70 8.89
C ASP A 252 0.58 -4.77 10.22
N ASP A 253 0.00 -3.67 10.69
CA ASP A 253 -0.93 -3.65 11.84
C ASP A 253 -2.32 -4.22 11.47
N ARG A 254 -2.74 -4.05 10.22
CA ARG A 254 -3.98 -4.54 9.62
C ARG A 254 -3.71 -5.67 8.64
N ALA A 255 -2.93 -6.67 9.05
CA ALA A 255 -2.91 -8.00 8.44
C ALA A 255 -4.25 -8.73 8.71
N LEU A 256 -5.32 -8.05 8.35
CA LEU A 256 -6.74 -8.15 8.66
C LEU A 256 -7.47 -7.78 7.35
N PHE A 257 -7.16 -8.50 6.27
CA PHE A 257 -7.52 -8.19 4.88
C PHE A 257 -9.02 -8.25 4.52
N ARG A 258 -9.90 -8.30 5.52
CA ARG A 258 -11.35 -8.13 5.40
C ARG A 258 -11.80 -7.21 6.52
N ASN A 259 -12.49 -6.12 6.24
CA ASN A 259 -13.17 -5.35 7.29
C ASN A 259 -14.34 -6.21 7.79
N PRO A 260 -14.22 -6.84 8.96
CA PRO A 260 -15.17 -7.84 9.40
C PRO A 260 -16.51 -7.19 9.81
N ASP A 261 -16.51 -5.92 10.20
CA ASP A 261 -17.72 -5.15 10.51
C ASP A 261 -18.53 -4.86 9.25
N ARG A 262 -17.87 -4.37 8.19
CA ARG A 262 -18.51 -4.16 6.87
C ARG A 262 -19.07 -5.47 6.30
N TYR A 263 -18.32 -6.56 6.42
CA TYR A 263 -18.83 -7.87 5.96
C TYR A 263 -20.10 -8.28 6.70
N GLU A 264 -20.14 -8.12 8.01
CA GLU A 264 -21.26 -8.56 8.83
C GLU A 264 -22.53 -7.71 8.64
N GLU A 265 -22.39 -6.41 8.39
CA GLU A 265 -23.51 -5.53 8.02
C GLU A 265 -24.21 -6.00 6.73
N HIS A 266 -23.48 -6.70 5.86
CA HIS A 266 -23.95 -7.17 4.54
C HIS A 266 -24.10 -8.70 4.45
N SER A 267 -24.02 -9.44 5.57
CA SER A 267 -24.05 -10.91 5.58
C SER A 267 -25.43 -11.56 5.71
N THR A 268 -26.52 -10.78 5.58
CA THR A 268 -27.89 -11.26 5.86
C THR A 268 -28.30 -12.45 4.99
N ILE A 269 -27.87 -12.46 3.73
CA ILE A 269 -28.17 -13.54 2.77
C ILE A 269 -27.46 -14.84 3.17
N GLN A 270 -26.17 -14.74 3.53
CA GLN A 270 -25.33 -15.85 3.99
C GLN A 270 -25.92 -16.47 5.26
N GLU A 271 -26.45 -15.64 6.15
CA GLU A 271 -27.16 -16.07 7.33
C GLU A 271 -28.46 -16.84 7.01
N GLN A 272 -29.28 -16.34 6.09
CA GLN A 272 -30.50 -17.05 5.67
C GLN A 272 -30.18 -18.41 5.04
N GLN A 273 -29.12 -18.47 4.25
CA GLN A 273 -28.65 -19.70 3.62
C GLN A 273 -28.14 -20.71 4.66
N SER A 274 -27.49 -20.25 5.72
CA SER A 274 -27.08 -21.12 6.84
C SER A 274 -28.29 -21.80 7.51
N VAL A 275 -29.41 -21.06 7.67
CA VAL A 275 -30.65 -21.61 8.24
C VAL A 275 -31.24 -22.69 7.32
N GLN A 276 -31.19 -22.48 6.01
CA GLN A 276 -31.65 -23.46 5.04
C GLN A 276 -30.77 -24.72 5.03
N LEU A 277 -29.44 -24.57 5.10
CA LEU A 277 -28.51 -25.69 5.21
C LEU A 277 -28.75 -26.51 6.49
N LEU A 278 -28.96 -25.85 7.64
CA LEU A 278 -29.36 -26.51 8.89
C LEU A 278 -30.67 -27.29 8.75
N GLY A 279 -31.62 -26.77 7.98
CA GLY A 279 -32.86 -27.48 7.64
C GLY A 279 -32.63 -28.75 6.83
N PHE A 280 -31.68 -28.73 5.87
CA PHE A 280 -31.30 -29.93 5.12
C PHE A 280 -30.60 -30.97 5.99
N ILE A 281 -29.74 -30.55 6.92
CA ILE A 281 -29.16 -31.47 7.93
C ILE A 281 -30.26 -32.17 8.71
N GLN A 282 -31.24 -31.42 9.22
CA GLN A 282 -32.37 -31.99 9.96
C GLN A 282 -33.18 -32.97 9.10
N SER A 283 -33.45 -32.63 7.84
CA SER A 283 -34.16 -33.51 6.91
C SER A 283 -33.40 -34.81 6.63
N ALA A 284 -32.10 -34.72 6.36
CA ALA A 284 -31.25 -35.87 6.09
C ALA A 284 -31.10 -36.81 7.30
N THR A 285 -31.18 -36.26 8.52
CA THR A 285 -31.03 -37.04 9.75
C THR A 285 -32.35 -37.43 10.40
N MET A 286 -33.52 -37.08 9.84
CA MET A 286 -34.84 -37.40 10.42
C MET A 286 -35.07 -38.87 10.82
N THR A 287 -34.37 -39.80 10.17
CA THR A 287 -34.51 -41.25 10.41
C THR A 287 -33.53 -41.81 11.43
N ARG A 288 -32.57 -41.00 11.94
CA ARG A 288 -31.60 -41.38 12.97
C ARG A 288 -31.51 -40.31 14.06
N ALA A 289 -31.09 -40.68 15.27
CA ALA A 289 -30.65 -39.66 16.21
C ALA A 289 -29.33 -39.07 15.68
N PHE A 290 -29.24 -37.74 15.58
CA PHE A 290 -28.04 -37.04 15.17
C PHE A 290 -27.82 -35.87 16.11
N ASP A 291 -26.79 -35.99 16.94
CA ASP A 291 -26.40 -35.05 17.97
C ASP A 291 -24.85 -35.08 17.99
N PRO A 292 -24.19 -34.24 17.18
CA PRO A 292 -22.75 -34.28 17.00
C PRO A 292 -22.03 -33.78 18.25
N ASP A 293 -20.98 -34.48 18.68
CA ASP A 293 -20.12 -34.06 19.80
C ASP A 293 -19.00 -33.13 19.33
N HIS A 294 -18.54 -33.30 18.07
CA HIS A 294 -17.45 -32.54 17.47
C HIS A 294 -17.84 -31.97 16.11
N ILE A 295 -17.78 -30.66 15.97
CA ILE A 295 -18.15 -29.94 14.75
C ILE A 295 -16.98 -29.12 14.22
N LEU A 296 -16.71 -29.21 12.92
CA LEU A 296 -15.80 -28.32 12.20
C LEU A 296 -16.61 -27.37 11.32
N ASP A 297 -16.49 -26.07 11.55
CA ASP A 297 -17.05 -25.02 10.69
C ASP A 297 -15.95 -24.43 9.79
N VAL A 298 -16.03 -24.74 8.50
CA VAL A 298 -15.02 -24.38 7.50
C VAL A 298 -15.41 -23.11 6.78
N GLY A 299 -14.56 -22.09 6.92
CA GLY A 299 -14.85 -20.73 6.44
C GLY A 299 -15.82 -20.02 7.38
N CYS A 300 -15.55 -20.07 8.68
CA CYS A 300 -16.45 -19.58 9.72
C CYS A 300 -16.67 -18.06 9.69
N GLY A 301 -15.84 -17.32 8.94
CA GLY A 301 -15.93 -15.87 8.85
C GLY A 301 -15.79 -15.22 10.22
N THR A 302 -16.69 -14.28 10.52
CA THR A 302 -16.71 -13.56 11.81
C THR A 302 -17.27 -14.40 12.96
N GLY A 303 -17.66 -15.66 12.74
CA GLY A 303 -18.17 -16.54 13.81
C GLY A 303 -19.68 -16.45 14.06
N LYS A 304 -20.39 -15.53 13.41
CA LYS A 304 -21.84 -15.34 13.60
C LYS A 304 -22.69 -16.57 13.29
N VAL A 305 -22.35 -17.31 12.22
CA VAL A 305 -23.03 -18.57 11.87
C VAL A 305 -22.57 -19.71 12.78
N THR A 306 -21.29 -19.71 13.18
CA THR A 306 -20.72 -20.66 14.12
C THR A 306 -21.41 -20.61 15.48
N GLU A 307 -21.69 -19.40 15.99
CA GLU A 307 -22.44 -19.21 17.24
C GLU A 307 -23.85 -19.81 17.14
N ARG A 308 -24.57 -19.59 16.03
CA ARG A 308 -25.88 -20.23 15.80
C ARG A 308 -25.80 -21.75 15.73
N LEU A 309 -24.73 -22.26 15.14
CA LEU A 309 -24.46 -23.70 15.08
C LEU A 309 -24.25 -24.26 16.50
N ALA A 310 -23.52 -23.53 17.36
CA ALA A 310 -23.34 -23.85 18.77
C ALA A 310 -24.64 -23.74 19.59
N GLU A 311 -25.48 -22.74 19.34
CA GLU A 311 -26.81 -22.64 19.96
C GLU A 311 -27.71 -23.82 19.60
N ARG A 312 -27.55 -24.37 18.38
CA ARG A 312 -28.31 -25.53 17.91
C ARG A 312 -27.84 -26.83 18.56
N TYR A 313 -26.54 -26.95 18.80
CA TYR A 313 -25.87 -28.11 19.41
C TYR A 313 -25.05 -27.66 20.63
N PRO A 314 -25.71 -27.31 21.75
CA PRO A 314 -25.05 -26.64 22.88
C PRO A 314 -24.05 -27.52 23.65
N ASP A 315 -24.14 -28.84 23.49
CA ASP A 315 -23.24 -29.80 24.11
C ASP A 315 -22.03 -30.16 23.21
N ALA A 316 -22.01 -29.66 21.97
CA ALA A 316 -20.95 -29.93 21.00
C ALA A 316 -19.73 -29.02 21.22
N SER A 317 -18.54 -29.56 20.95
CA SER A 317 -17.29 -28.80 20.81
C SER A 317 -17.12 -28.38 19.36
N ILE A 318 -17.05 -27.07 19.11
CA ILE A 318 -17.00 -26.51 17.75
C ILE A 318 -15.66 -25.85 17.49
N LEU A 319 -15.01 -26.25 16.39
CA LEU A 319 -13.85 -25.55 15.85
C LEU A 319 -14.25 -24.78 14.59
N GLY A 320 -14.21 -23.46 14.63
CA GLY A 320 -14.30 -22.59 13.47
C GLY A 320 -12.92 -22.32 12.86
N ILE A 321 -12.76 -22.57 11.56
CA ILE A 321 -11.54 -22.19 10.83
C ILE A 321 -11.85 -21.20 9.71
N ASP A 322 -10.97 -20.22 9.52
CA ASP A 322 -11.05 -19.30 8.40
C ASP A 322 -9.65 -18.85 7.95
N SER A 323 -9.53 -18.59 6.65
CA SER A 323 -8.31 -18.07 6.02
C SER A 323 -8.06 -16.59 6.32
N SER A 324 -9.07 -15.87 6.82
CA SER A 324 -8.99 -14.48 7.19
C SER A 324 -8.65 -14.32 8.67
N ARG A 325 -7.42 -13.84 8.93
CA ARG A 325 -6.96 -13.50 10.28
C ARG A 325 -7.88 -12.48 10.98
N SER A 326 -8.52 -11.57 10.24
CA SER A 326 -9.44 -10.59 10.83
C SER A 326 -10.78 -11.12 11.22
N ALA A 327 -11.32 -11.98 10.37
CA ALA A 327 -12.58 -12.65 10.66
C ALA A 327 -12.42 -13.48 11.95
N ILE A 328 -11.30 -14.21 12.08
CA ILE A 328 -10.96 -14.96 13.30
C ILE A 328 -10.73 -14.07 14.52
N ALA A 329 -10.04 -12.95 14.38
CA ALA A 329 -9.84 -12.02 15.49
C ALA A 329 -11.19 -11.54 16.04
N LYS A 330 -12.11 -11.15 15.14
CA LYS A 330 -13.47 -10.74 15.52
C LYS A 330 -14.29 -11.89 16.12
N ALA A 331 -14.24 -13.07 15.53
CA ALA A 331 -14.96 -14.25 16.02
C ALA A 331 -14.60 -14.59 17.48
N ARG A 332 -13.31 -14.49 17.81
CA ARG A 332 -12.81 -14.69 19.17
C ARG A 332 -13.30 -13.64 20.16
N THR A 333 -13.50 -12.41 19.73
CA THR A 333 -13.88 -11.30 20.61
C THR A 333 -15.40 -11.16 20.77
N GLU A 334 -16.17 -11.44 19.72
CA GLU A 334 -17.59 -11.11 19.66
C GLU A 334 -18.52 -12.34 19.62
N HIS A 335 -18.04 -13.49 19.11
CA HIS A 335 -18.84 -14.69 18.88
C HIS A 335 -18.28 -15.93 19.61
N SER A 336 -17.76 -15.72 20.83
CA SER A 336 -17.22 -16.77 21.72
C SER A 336 -17.84 -16.67 23.13
N PRO A 337 -19.17 -16.83 23.28
CA PRO A 337 -19.81 -16.68 24.58
C PRO A 337 -19.38 -17.80 25.55
N GLU A 338 -19.12 -17.46 26.81
CA GLU A 338 -18.52 -18.39 27.82
C GLU A 338 -19.32 -19.69 28.08
N HIS A 339 -20.59 -19.74 27.68
CA HIS A 339 -21.46 -20.89 27.92
C HIS A 339 -21.49 -21.91 26.76
N LEU A 340 -20.81 -21.62 25.64
CA LEU A 340 -20.68 -22.49 24.49
C LEU A 340 -19.20 -22.90 24.31
N ASP A 341 -18.95 -24.14 23.89
CA ASP A 341 -17.59 -24.62 23.61
C ASP A 341 -17.19 -24.36 22.16
N ILE A 342 -16.65 -23.16 21.90
CA ILE A 342 -16.23 -22.71 20.57
C ILE A 342 -14.76 -22.31 20.59
N GLU A 343 -13.97 -22.87 19.68
CA GLU A 343 -12.61 -22.44 19.37
C GLU A 343 -12.56 -21.89 17.94
N TYR A 344 -11.74 -20.84 17.71
CA TYR A 344 -11.49 -20.30 16.38
C TYR A 344 -10.01 -20.34 16.02
N LYS A 345 -9.66 -20.83 14.82
CA LYS A 345 -8.27 -20.86 14.31
C LYS A 345 -8.15 -20.23 12.92
N HIS A 346 -7.03 -19.53 12.71
CA HIS A 346 -6.67 -18.98 11.41
C HIS A 346 -5.94 -20.05 10.60
N GLU A 347 -6.69 -20.73 9.73
CA GLU A 347 -6.22 -21.90 8.97
C GLU A 347 -6.87 -21.92 7.58
N LYS A 348 -6.18 -22.55 6.64
CA LYS A 348 -6.70 -22.81 5.28
C LYS A 348 -7.02 -24.29 5.13
N ILE A 349 -8.25 -24.64 4.74
CA ILE A 349 -8.69 -26.03 4.76
C ILE A 349 -7.88 -26.94 3.83
N GLU A 350 -7.40 -26.43 2.69
CA GLU A 350 -6.56 -27.16 1.76
C GLU A 350 -5.16 -27.50 2.33
N LYS A 351 -4.75 -26.83 3.41
CA LYS A 351 -3.49 -27.08 4.13
C LYS A 351 -3.68 -27.60 5.55
N TYR A 352 -4.90 -27.59 6.06
CA TYR A 352 -5.21 -28.00 7.43
C TYR A 352 -5.04 -29.52 7.56
N CYS A 353 -4.02 -29.95 8.32
CA CYS A 353 -3.67 -31.36 8.51
C CYS A 353 -3.22 -31.65 9.95
N PRO A 354 -4.10 -31.49 10.94
CA PRO A 354 -3.83 -31.92 12.32
C PRO A 354 -3.80 -33.45 12.43
N ASP A 355 -2.72 -34.02 12.98
CA ASP A 355 -2.62 -35.47 13.22
C ASP A 355 -3.61 -35.97 14.28
N ASP A 356 -4.01 -35.10 15.21
CA ASP A 356 -4.89 -35.37 16.36
C ASP A 356 -6.38 -35.12 16.10
N GLU A 357 -6.76 -34.61 14.92
CA GLU A 357 -8.15 -34.37 14.54
C GLU A 357 -8.62 -35.24 13.35
N ILE A 358 -7.79 -36.19 12.88
CA ILE A 358 -8.17 -37.14 11.82
C ILE A 358 -9.35 -38.00 12.31
N GLY A 359 -10.42 -38.05 11.51
CA GLY A 359 -11.63 -38.82 11.79
C GLY A 359 -12.36 -38.37 13.05
N ARG A 360 -12.25 -37.10 13.45
CA ARG A 360 -12.75 -36.60 14.73
C ARG A 360 -14.13 -35.95 14.64
N TYR A 361 -14.50 -35.39 13.49
CA TYR A 361 -15.69 -34.55 13.40
C TYR A 361 -16.92 -35.34 12.95
N ASP A 362 -17.98 -35.30 13.75
CA ASP A 362 -19.29 -35.89 13.45
C ASP A 362 -20.06 -35.04 12.43
N LEU A 363 -19.80 -33.74 12.42
CA LEU A 363 -20.33 -32.79 11.44
C LEU A 363 -19.20 -31.90 10.93
N ILE A 364 -19.02 -31.90 9.61
CA ILE A 364 -18.29 -30.83 8.93
C ILE A 364 -19.32 -29.94 8.25
N PHE A 365 -19.33 -28.67 8.65
CA PHE A 365 -20.23 -27.64 8.16
C PHE A 365 -19.44 -26.61 7.35
N SER A 366 -19.97 -26.18 6.20
CA SER A 366 -19.43 -25.02 5.49
C SER A 366 -20.54 -24.27 4.78
N ASN A 367 -20.66 -22.99 5.07
CA ASN A 367 -21.66 -22.12 4.46
C ASN A 367 -21.00 -20.98 3.68
N THR A 368 -21.26 -20.90 2.39
CA THR A 368 -20.80 -19.81 1.51
C THR A 368 -19.28 -19.60 1.43
N ALA A 369 -18.49 -20.63 1.70
CA ALA A 369 -17.02 -20.52 1.73
C ALA A 369 -16.30 -21.36 0.65
N MET A 370 -16.71 -22.62 0.44
CA MET A 370 -15.92 -23.59 -0.35
C MET A 370 -15.63 -23.17 -1.80
N HIS A 371 -16.54 -22.44 -2.46
CA HIS A 371 -16.35 -21.95 -3.83
C HIS A 371 -15.24 -20.88 -3.96
N TRP A 372 -14.78 -20.29 -2.86
CA TRP A 372 -13.64 -19.36 -2.83
C TRP A 372 -12.30 -20.05 -2.59
N VAL A 373 -12.29 -21.35 -2.30
CA VAL A 373 -11.06 -22.10 -2.08
C VAL A 373 -10.43 -22.43 -3.42
N GLU A 374 -9.19 -21.99 -3.68
CA GLU A 374 -8.50 -22.27 -4.95
C GLU A 374 -8.18 -23.76 -5.12
N GLY A 375 -7.73 -24.41 -4.03
CA GLY A 375 -7.43 -25.85 -3.99
C GLY A 375 -8.62 -26.69 -3.53
N GLN A 376 -9.75 -26.65 -4.24
CA GLN A 376 -10.97 -27.37 -3.80
C GLN A 376 -10.76 -28.88 -3.71
N HIS A 377 -10.01 -29.49 -4.64
CA HIS A 377 -9.75 -30.93 -4.58
C HIS A 377 -8.95 -31.31 -3.33
N GLU A 378 -7.92 -30.54 -2.99
CA GLU A 378 -7.14 -30.71 -1.77
C GLU A 378 -7.99 -30.48 -0.52
N ALA A 379 -8.86 -29.47 -0.55
CA ALA A 379 -9.79 -29.19 0.53
C ALA A 379 -10.73 -30.37 0.79
N TYR A 380 -11.46 -30.86 -0.23
CA TYR A 380 -12.34 -32.02 -0.07
C TYR A 380 -11.59 -33.30 0.32
N ALA A 381 -10.37 -33.50 -0.20
CA ALA A 381 -9.51 -34.60 0.25
C ALA A 381 -9.13 -34.48 1.74
N ASN A 382 -8.93 -33.27 2.27
CA ASN A 382 -8.70 -33.05 3.69
C ASN A 382 -9.98 -33.22 4.51
N LEU A 383 -11.12 -32.70 4.05
CA LEU A 383 -12.42 -32.93 4.70
C LEU A 383 -12.68 -34.42 4.89
N ARG A 384 -12.34 -35.25 3.88
CA ARG A 384 -12.48 -36.70 3.97
C ARG A 384 -11.62 -37.33 5.06
N LYS A 385 -10.43 -36.79 5.36
CA LYS A 385 -9.57 -37.27 6.45
C LYS A 385 -10.10 -36.88 7.82
N LEU A 386 -10.72 -35.72 7.92
CA LEU A 386 -11.11 -35.10 9.20
C LEU A 386 -12.47 -35.61 9.70
N ILE A 387 -13.37 -35.97 8.79
CA ILE A 387 -14.71 -36.45 9.13
C ILE A 387 -14.68 -37.88 9.68
N ASP A 388 -15.45 -38.13 10.74
CA ASP A 388 -15.70 -39.47 11.28
C ASP A 388 -16.45 -40.35 10.26
N ALA A 389 -16.31 -41.67 10.34
CA ALA A 389 -16.93 -42.63 9.42
C ALA A 389 -18.47 -42.54 9.38
N ASP A 390 -19.12 -42.23 10.52
CA ASP A 390 -20.57 -42.08 10.63
C ASP A 390 -21.04 -40.62 10.50
N GLY A 391 -20.09 -39.72 10.28
CA GLY A 391 -20.27 -38.28 10.23
C GLY A 391 -21.06 -37.77 9.03
N LEU A 392 -21.35 -36.47 9.03
CA LEU A 392 -22.11 -35.78 7.99
C LEU A 392 -21.34 -34.58 7.45
N LEU A 393 -21.23 -34.48 6.14
CA LEU A 393 -20.73 -33.29 5.46
C LEU A 393 -21.92 -32.46 4.99
N ALA A 394 -21.97 -31.19 5.39
CA ALA A 394 -22.99 -30.24 4.99
C ALA A 394 -22.35 -28.99 4.39
N VAL A 395 -22.59 -28.76 3.09
CA VAL A 395 -21.99 -27.64 2.35
C VAL A 395 -23.08 -26.85 1.62
N HIS A 396 -23.01 -25.53 1.73
CA HIS A 396 -23.75 -24.62 0.86
C HIS A 396 -22.78 -23.70 0.11
N GLN A 397 -22.98 -23.55 -1.20
CA GLN A 397 -22.18 -22.69 -2.05
C GLN A 397 -22.93 -22.16 -3.27
N GLY A 398 -22.32 -21.23 -4.02
CA GLY A 398 -22.86 -20.79 -5.30
C GLY A 398 -22.84 -21.90 -6.36
N HIS A 399 -23.87 -21.92 -7.20
CA HIS A 399 -23.95 -22.75 -8.41
C HIS A 399 -23.21 -22.09 -9.59
N GLU A 400 -22.79 -22.88 -10.59
CA GLU A 400 -22.32 -22.39 -11.89
C GLU A 400 -23.20 -21.25 -12.45
N GLY A 401 -22.58 -20.13 -12.82
CA GLY A 401 -23.29 -18.98 -13.41
C GLY A 401 -23.97 -18.05 -12.40
N THR A 402 -23.93 -18.36 -11.10
CA THR A 402 -24.28 -17.37 -10.07
C THR A 402 -23.44 -16.11 -10.21
N TYR A 403 -24.10 -14.96 -10.06
CA TYR A 403 -23.50 -13.64 -10.13
C TYR A 403 -22.74 -13.35 -11.43
N LYS A 404 -23.02 -14.09 -12.51
CA LYS A 404 -22.30 -13.94 -13.77
C LYS A 404 -22.31 -12.50 -14.28
N GLU A 405 -23.45 -11.82 -14.14
CA GLU A 405 -23.63 -10.43 -14.56
C GLU A 405 -22.74 -9.48 -13.73
N LEU A 406 -22.67 -9.70 -12.42
CA LEU A 406 -21.84 -8.92 -11.50
C LEU A 406 -20.35 -9.22 -11.73
N HIS A 407 -19.96 -10.48 -11.83
CA HIS A 407 -18.60 -10.87 -12.16
C HIS A 407 -18.12 -10.26 -13.49
N GLN A 408 -19.00 -10.20 -14.51
CA GLN A 408 -18.69 -9.53 -15.76
C GLN A 408 -18.40 -8.04 -15.55
N VAL A 409 -19.22 -7.33 -14.77
CA VAL A 409 -18.97 -5.93 -14.43
C VAL A 409 -17.64 -5.77 -13.67
N ALA A 410 -17.33 -6.66 -12.73
CA ALA A 410 -16.08 -6.63 -11.98
C ALA A 410 -14.86 -6.74 -12.91
N VAL A 411 -14.86 -7.69 -13.84
CA VAL A 411 -13.77 -7.88 -14.82
C VAL A 411 -13.62 -6.66 -15.73
N GLU A 412 -14.73 -6.08 -16.20
CA GLU A 412 -14.69 -4.87 -17.01
C GLU A 412 -14.08 -3.69 -16.24
N VAL A 413 -14.38 -3.55 -14.95
CA VAL A 413 -13.76 -2.50 -14.13
C VAL A 413 -12.26 -2.77 -13.96
N LEU A 414 -11.83 -4.01 -13.70
CA LEU A 414 -10.39 -4.33 -13.61
C LEU A 414 -9.63 -3.93 -14.88
N ASN A 415 -10.20 -4.22 -16.04
CA ASN A 415 -9.59 -3.89 -17.34
C ASN A 415 -9.47 -2.37 -17.55
N ASP A 416 -10.48 -1.59 -17.13
CA ASP A 416 -10.46 -0.13 -17.32
C ASP A 416 -9.38 0.59 -16.49
N PHE A 417 -8.90 -0.04 -15.42
CA PHE A 417 -7.85 0.50 -14.55
C PHE A 417 -6.48 -0.17 -14.75
N ASP A 418 -6.33 -1.00 -15.79
CA ASP A 418 -5.11 -1.80 -16.08
C ASP A 418 -4.67 -2.65 -14.85
N TYR A 419 -5.65 -3.11 -14.06
CA TYR A 419 -5.41 -3.96 -12.89
C TYR A 419 -5.26 -5.45 -13.25
N ASP A 420 -5.50 -5.81 -14.51
CA ASP A 420 -5.37 -7.17 -15.06
C ASP A 420 -3.98 -7.77 -14.80
N THR A 421 -2.94 -6.94 -14.76
CA THR A 421 -1.57 -7.33 -14.40
C THR A 421 -1.44 -7.92 -12.98
N TYR A 422 -2.35 -7.62 -12.05
CA TYR A 422 -2.37 -8.22 -10.71
C TYR A 422 -3.03 -9.60 -10.66
N PHE A 423 -3.61 -10.04 -11.78
CA PHE A 423 -4.31 -11.31 -11.92
C PHE A 423 -3.56 -12.25 -12.89
N GLU A 424 -2.23 -12.09 -13.04
CA GLU A 424 -1.40 -13.00 -13.83
C GLU A 424 -1.67 -14.48 -13.45
N ASN A 425 -2.18 -15.26 -14.41
CA ASN A 425 -2.62 -16.67 -14.28
C ASN A 425 -4.01 -16.90 -13.65
N LEU A 426 -4.86 -15.87 -13.58
CA LEU A 426 -6.26 -15.99 -13.24
C LEU A 426 -7.14 -15.31 -14.30
N ASN A 427 -8.19 -16.01 -14.75
CA ASN A 427 -9.27 -15.51 -15.58
C ASN A 427 -10.55 -15.42 -14.74
N PRO A 428 -10.78 -14.38 -13.93
CA PRO A 428 -12.07 -14.19 -13.31
C PRO A 428 -13.16 -13.99 -14.38
N PRO A 429 -14.39 -14.52 -14.20
CA PRO A 429 -14.83 -15.41 -13.11
C PRO A 429 -14.55 -16.89 -13.36
N GLN A 430 -13.90 -17.27 -14.46
CA GLN A 430 -13.67 -18.65 -14.88
C GLN A 430 -12.88 -19.49 -13.86
N ASP A 431 -12.03 -18.86 -13.05
CA ASP A 431 -11.29 -19.50 -11.96
C ASP A 431 -11.95 -19.36 -10.57
N LEU A 432 -13.11 -18.70 -10.49
CA LEU A 432 -14.02 -18.82 -9.35
C LEU A 432 -14.84 -20.08 -9.62
N ILE A 433 -14.36 -21.21 -9.11
CA ILE A 433 -14.91 -22.53 -9.44
C ILE A 433 -16.27 -22.70 -8.76
N TYR A 434 -17.31 -22.33 -9.49
CA TYR A 434 -18.70 -22.65 -9.17
C TYR A 434 -19.11 -23.90 -9.93
N TYR A 435 -19.28 -25.01 -9.21
CA TYR A 435 -19.79 -26.25 -9.81
C TYR A 435 -21.29 -26.15 -10.06
N ASN A 436 -21.77 -26.87 -11.07
CA ASN A 436 -23.18 -27.27 -11.11
C ASN A 436 -23.43 -28.51 -10.23
N ALA A 437 -24.69 -28.93 -10.05
CA ALA A 437 -25.03 -30.06 -9.18
C ALA A 437 -24.37 -31.40 -9.59
N GLU A 438 -24.25 -31.67 -10.89
CA GLU A 438 -23.67 -32.91 -11.39
C GLU A 438 -22.16 -32.95 -11.11
N GLU A 439 -21.46 -31.88 -11.43
CA GLU A 439 -20.02 -31.74 -11.15
C GLU A 439 -19.72 -31.79 -9.64
N MET A 440 -20.58 -31.18 -8.82
CA MET A 440 -20.44 -31.20 -7.37
C MET A 440 -20.60 -32.62 -6.81
N ALA A 441 -21.57 -33.38 -7.33
CA ALA A 441 -21.76 -34.79 -6.94
C ALA A 441 -20.56 -35.66 -7.36
N ASP A 442 -19.99 -35.42 -8.54
CA ASP A 442 -18.83 -36.14 -9.04
C ASP A 442 -17.55 -35.82 -8.25
N LEU A 443 -17.34 -34.54 -7.89
CA LEU A 443 -16.24 -34.11 -7.02
C LEU A 443 -16.29 -34.82 -5.67
N LEU A 444 -17.47 -34.89 -5.04
CA LEU A 444 -17.66 -35.57 -3.76
C LEU A 444 -17.32 -37.05 -3.85
N LYS A 445 -17.84 -37.75 -4.88
CA LYS A 445 -17.54 -39.16 -5.13
C LYS A 445 -16.05 -39.40 -5.36
N GLN A 446 -15.39 -38.53 -6.11
CA GLN A 446 -13.96 -38.62 -6.37
C GLN A 446 -13.13 -38.58 -5.07
N HIS A 447 -13.59 -37.83 -4.07
CA HIS A 447 -12.92 -37.64 -2.78
C HIS A 447 -13.50 -38.50 -1.65
N GLY A 448 -14.26 -39.54 -1.97
CA GLY A 448 -14.71 -40.54 -1.00
C GLY A 448 -15.92 -40.09 -0.16
N PHE A 449 -16.83 -39.31 -0.75
CA PHE A 449 -18.13 -38.98 -0.19
C PHE A 449 -19.26 -39.49 -1.08
N ASP A 450 -20.33 -39.99 -0.46
CA ASP A 450 -21.60 -40.31 -1.12
C ASP A 450 -22.61 -39.16 -0.89
N PRO A 451 -22.96 -38.38 -1.93
CA PRO A 451 -23.93 -37.30 -1.80
C PRO A 451 -25.34 -37.87 -1.67
N ILE A 452 -25.92 -37.75 -0.47
CA ILE A 452 -27.29 -38.23 -0.20
C ILE A 452 -28.36 -37.19 -0.57
N GLN A 453 -27.99 -35.91 -0.62
CA GLN A 453 -28.83 -34.82 -1.12
C GLN A 453 -27.95 -33.79 -1.85
N VAL A 454 -28.34 -33.41 -3.07
CA VAL A 454 -27.78 -32.27 -3.82
C VAL A 454 -28.96 -31.49 -4.36
N ASN A 455 -29.18 -30.30 -3.80
CA ASN A 455 -30.36 -29.50 -4.08
C ASN A 455 -29.96 -28.18 -4.74
N ASP A 456 -30.58 -27.93 -5.88
CA ASP A 456 -30.46 -26.71 -6.67
C ASP A 456 -31.57 -25.73 -6.29
N ASP A 457 -31.19 -24.52 -5.88
CA ASP A 457 -32.13 -23.48 -5.45
C ASP A 457 -31.92 -22.19 -6.25
N THR A 458 -32.81 -21.95 -7.21
CA THR A 458 -32.88 -20.70 -7.97
C THR A 458 -33.59 -19.65 -7.13
N GLY A 459 -32.83 -18.71 -6.59
CA GLY A 459 -33.34 -17.58 -5.82
C GLY A 459 -33.62 -16.35 -6.68
N THR A 460 -34.28 -15.38 -6.07
CA THR A 460 -34.37 -14.01 -6.59
C THR A 460 -33.33 -13.16 -5.89
N ALA A 461 -32.59 -12.35 -6.65
CA ALA A 461 -31.67 -11.37 -6.07
C ALA A 461 -32.46 -10.31 -5.28
N PRO A 462 -32.01 -9.93 -4.07
CA PRO A 462 -32.56 -8.78 -3.38
C PRO A 462 -32.14 -7.47 -4.04
N ASP A 463 -32.87 -6.38 -3.77
CA ASP A 463 -32.52 -5.04 -4.26
C ASP A 463 -31.09 -4.60 -3.85
N THR A 464 -30.56 -5.13 -2.75
CA THR A 464 -29.22 -4.86 -2.21
C THR A 464 -28.11 -5.69 -2.85
N ILE A 465 -28.41 -6.56 -3.82
CA ILE A 465 -27.46 -7.58 -4.31
C ILE A 465 -26.15 -6.99 -4.83
N VAL A 466 -26.20 -5.80 -5.42
CA VAL A 466 -25.01 -5.10 -5.91
C VAL A 466 -24.11 -4.70 -4.75
N ASP A 467 -24.68 -4.07 -3.72
CA ASP A 467 -23.94 -3.64 -2.54
C ASP A 467 -23.41 -4.85 -1.76
N ASP A 468 -24.25 -5.87 -1.55
CA ASP A 468 -23.86 -7.09 -0.83
C ASP A 468 -22.74 -7.83 -1.56
N PHE A 469 -22.80 -7.92 -2.89
CA PHE A 469 -21.72 -8.48 -3.69
C PHE A 469 -20.45 -7.62 -3.60
N ALA A 470 -20.59 -6.30 -3.66
CA ALA A 470 -19.48 -5.37 -3.57
C ALA A 470 -18.76 -5.42 -2.21
N GLU A 471 -19.46 -5.73 -1.12
CA GLU A 471 -18.89 -5.78 0.23
C GLU A 471 -18.42 -7.18 0.62
N ALA A 472 -19.12 -8.24 0.18
CA ALA A 472 -18.80 -9.62 0.57
C ALA A 472 -18.00 -10.39 -0.48
N SER A 473 -18.40 -10.33 -1.76
CA SER A 473 -17.88 -11.20 -2.82
C SER A 473 -16.70 -10.58 -3.59
N LEU A 474 -16.67 -9.24 -3.75
CA LEU A 474 -15.52 -8.56 -4.35
C LEU A 474 -14.24 -8.67 -3.52
N ASN A 475 -14.31 -9.12 -2.27
CA ASN A 475 -13.11 -9.31 -1.44
C ASN A 475 -12.08 -10.22 -2.13
N ALA A 476 -12.51 -11.30 -2.79
CA ALA A 476 -11.63 -12.21 -3.52
C ALA A 476 -10.85 -11.52 -4.65
N TYR A 477 -11.41 -10.45 -5.23
CA TYR A 477 -10.74 -9.61 -6.21
C TYR A 477 -9.82 -8.59 -5.53
N CYS A 478 -10.34 -7.92 -4.50
CA CYS A 478 -9.63 -6.87 -3.75
C CYS A 478 -8.36 -7.38 -3.07
N GLU A 479 -8.34 -8.64 -2.65
CA GLU A 479 -7.16 -9.30 -2.05
C GLU A 479 -5.94 -9.28 -2.96
N ARG A 480 -6.12 -9.16 -4.28
CA ARG A 480 -5.03 -9.10 -5.28
C ARG A 480 -4.59 -7.68 -5.62
N LEU A 481 -5.39 -6.67 -5.25
CA LEU A 481 -5.04 -5.27 -5.45
C LEU A 481 -4.07 -4.81 -4.36
N GLN A 482 -3.10 -4.00 -4.75
CA GLN A 482 -1.93 -3.66 -3.92
C GLN A 482 -2.22 -2.62 -2.85
N SER A 483 -3.18 -1.71 -3.08
CA SER A 483 -3.49 -0.65 -2.12
C SER A 483 -4.98 -0.58 -1.77
N GLU A 484 -5.27 -0.06 -0.57
CA GLU A 484 -6.65 0.16 -0.12
C GLU A 484 -7.40 1.14 -1.04
N SER A 485 -6.72 2.17 -1.53
CA SER A 485 -7.30 3.11 -2.50
C SER A 485 -7.71 2.42 -3.80
N GLN A 486 -6.91 1.47 -4.32
CA GLN A 486 -7.28 0.69 -5.50
C GLN A 486 -8.54 -0.15 -5.23
N ARG A 487 -8.64 -0.77 -4.04
CA ARG A 487 -9.82 -1.56 -3.63
C ARG A 487 -11.08 -0.72 -3.51
N GLU A 488 -11.00 0.45 -2.88
CA GLU A 488 -12.14 1.36 -2.74
C GLU A 488 -12.59 1.94 -4.09
N ILE A 489 -11.65 2.37 -4.93
CA ILE A 489 -11.95 2.81 -6.30
C ILE A 489 -12.61 1.66 -7.08
N PHE A 490 -12.06 0.45 -6.99
CA PHE A 490 -12.60 -0.73 -7.65
C PHE A 490 -14.04 -1.03 -7.21
N ARG A 491 -14.32 -1.03 -5.89
CA ARG A 491 -15.67 -1.24 -5.34
C ARG A 491 -16.65 -0.17 -5.78
N GLU A 492 -16.28 1.11 -5.70
CA GLU A 492 -17.17 2.21 -6.07
C GLU A 492 -17.48 2.21 -7.56
N GLN A 493 -16.48 1.95 -8.42
CA GLN A 493 -16.69 1.86 -9.86
C GLN A 493 -17.54 0.65 -10.23
N PHE A 494 -17.33 -0.48 -9.55
CA PHE A 494 -18.19 -1.65 -9.67
C PHE A 494 -19.65 -1.34 -9.29
N LYS A 495 -19.90 -0.72 -8.13
CA LYS A 495 -21.25 -0.39 -7.65
C LYS A 495 -21.95 0.56 -8.63
N GLN A 496 -21.31 1.67 -8.99
CA GLN A 496 -21.87 2.66 -9.91
C GLN A 496 -22.23 2.05 -11.27
N ARG A 497 -21.36 1.19 -11.81
CA ARG A 497 -21.58 0.55 -13.11
C ARG A 497 -22.69 -0.49 -13.04
N SER A 498 -22.72 -1.28 -11.97
CA SER A 498 -23.73 -2.31 -11.73
C SER A 498 -25.11 -1.68 -11.58
N HIS A 499 -25.30 -0.69 -10.70
CA HIS A 499 -26.59 0.00 -10.52
C HIS A 499 -27.09 0.71 -11.77
N LYS A 500 -26.19 1.14 -12.67
CA LYS A 500 -26.58 1.79 -13.92
C LYS A 500 -27.04 0.81 -15.00
N ARG A 501 -26.55 -0.44 -14.98
CA ARG A 501 -26.71 -1.40 -16.08
C ARG A 501 -27.59 -2.59 -15.74
N LEU A 502 -27.62 -3.00 -14.49
CA LEU A 502 -28.29 -4.20 -14.04
C LEU A 502 -29.56 -3.82 -13.28
N ASP A 503 -30.66 -4.44 -13.65
CA ASP A 503 -31.81 -4.59 -12.76
C ASP A 503 -31.50 -5.76 -11.81
N PRO A 504 -31.74 -5.64 -10.48
CA PRO A 504 -31.60 -6.77 -9.57
C PRO A 504 -32.32 -8.03 -10.05
N ASP A 505 -33.49 -7.89 -10.70
CA ASP A 505 -34.25 -9.03 -11.25
C ASP A 505 -33.51 -9.78 -12.37
N ASP A 506 -32.53 -9.14 -13.02
CA ASP A 506 -31.70 -9.74 -14.06
C ASP A 506 -30.45 -10.45 -13.50
N VAL A 507 -30.17 -10.35 -12.20
CA VAL A 507 -28.98 -10.97 -11.59
C VAL A 507 -29.24 -12.43 -11.26
N THR A 508 -28.43 -13.33 -11.84
CA THR A 508 -28.56 -14.76 -11.61
C THR A 508 -28.09 -15.13 -10.20
N VAL A 509 -28.99 -15.68 -9.37
CA VAL A 509 -28.67 -16.18 -8.02
C VAL A 509 -29.12 -17.62 -7.88
N HIS A 510 -28.20 -18.55 -8.12
CA HIS A 510 -28.42 -19.98 -8.03
C HIS A 510 -27.48 -20.61 -6.99
N ARG A 511 -28.03 -21.40 -6.07
CA ARG A 511 -27.30 -22.02 -4.96
C ARG A 511 -27.36 -23.53 -5.02
N ILE A 512 -26.32 -24.15 -4.47
CA ILE A 512 -26.26 -25.59 -4.25
C ILE A 512 -26.17 -25.85 -2.75
N TYR A 513 -27.03 -26.74 -2.27
CA TYR A 513 -26.96 -27.32 -0.94
C TYR A 513 -26.64 -28.80 -1.05
N VAL A 514 -25.60 -29.24 -0.35
CA VAL A 514 -25.14 -30.63 -0.37
C VAL A 514 -25.13 -31.19 1.03
N ILE A 515 -25.72 -32.38 1.17
CA ILE A 515 -25.51 -33.27 2.30
C ILE A 515 -24.88 -34.55 1.77
N ALA A 516 -23.73 -34.92 2.33
CA ALA A 516 -23.00 -36.12 1.95
C ALA A 516 -22.51 -36.89 3.18
N VAL A 517 -22.31 -38.19 3.01
CA VAL A 517 -21.70 -39.07 4.02
C VAL A 517 -20.38 -39.62 3.50
N PRO A 518 -19.40 -39.94 4.34
CA PRO A 518 -18.17 -40.58 3.89
C PRO A 518 -18.46 -41.97 3.29
N THR A 519 -17.79 -42.33 2.20
CA THR A 519 -17.84 -43.71 1.70
C THR A 519 -17.03 -44.62 2.62
N GLU A 520 -17.51 -45.84 2.85
CA GLU A 520 -16.71 -46.88 3.50
C GLU A 520 -15.38 -47.06 2.72
N ALA A 521 -14.27 -47.13 3.46
CA ALA A 521 -12.91 -47.20 2.90
C ALA A 521 -12.58 -48.58 2.29
#